data_AF-A0A9D4L037-F1
#
_entry.id   AF-A0A9D4L037-F1
#
_cell.length_a   1.000
_cell.length_b   1.000
_cell.length_c   1.000
_cell.angle_alpha   90.00
_cell.angle_beta   90.00
_cell.angle_gamma   90.00
#
_symmetry.space_group_name_H-M   'P 1'
#
loop_
_entity.id
_entity.type
_entity.pdbx_description
1 polymer ?
#
loop_
_entity_poly.entity_id
_entity_poly.type
_entity_poly.pdbx_seq_one_letter_code
_entity_poly.pdbx_strand_id
1 'polypeptide(L)'
;MPIRPVILHMQDAVDQHCGEIGARCLQLMRAYVAPTHRILLHCFTGTVEQVVSWLEIFAKCYFGATGLVREFDSFQKAAFRRIPKGHSLLETDAPYFRPLQVIANIPAFIGEVSLEVSRKRENDGRSPGFHLTQCTCPLPDVIPGRPSQTWELNFLTRRCTYFVHVIYFKSLVEGARP
;
A
#
# COMPACT_ATOMS: atom_id res chain seq x y z
N MET A 1 23.76 -12.04 0.04
CA MET A 1 22.46 -12.20 -0.65
C MET A 1 21.62 -10.96 -0.36
N PRO A 2 20.96 -10.32 -1.35
CA PRO A 2 20.04 -9.22 -1.05
C PRO A 2 18.86 -9.74 -0.21
N ILE A 3 18.51 -9.00 0.84
CA ILE A 3 17.37 -9.32 1.70
C ILE A 3 16.08 -9.09 0.89
N ARG A 4 15.31 -10.16 0.66
CA ARG A 4 14.02 -10.08 -0.02
C ARG A 4 12.96 -9.56 0.96
N PRO A 5 12.08 -8.63 0.58
CA PRO A 5 11.00 -8.18 1.45
C PRO A 5 9.97 -9.30 1.70
N VAL A 6 9.24 -9.19 2.80
CA VAL A 6 8.08 -10.06 3.11
C VAL A 6 6.80 -9.29 2.81
N ILE A 7 5.88 -9.94 2.08
CA ILE A 7 4.55 -9.42 1.81
C ILE A 7 3.56 -10.33 2.54
N LEU A 8 2.74 -9.76 3.40
CA LEU A 8 1.78 -10.46 4.24
C LEU A 8 0.37 -10.08 3.82
N HIS A 9 -0.43 -11.09 3.51
CA HIS A 9 -1.87 -10.97 3.40
C HIS A 9 -2.48 -11.42 4.73
N MET A 10 -3.27 -10.56 5.36
CA MET A 10 -3.93 -10.84 6.63
C MET A 10 -5.36 -10.32 6.55
N GLN A 11 -6.31 -11.18 6.88
CA GLN A 11 -7.73 -10.84 6.89
C GLN A 11 -8.34 -11.44 8.16
N ASP A 12 -8.79 -10.56 9.06
CA ASP A 12 -9.63 -10.95 10.18
C ASP A 12 -11.05 -11.23 9.67
N ALA A 13 -11.82 -12.06 10.39
CA ALA A 13 -13.21 -12.32 10.03
C ALA A 13 -14.03 -11.02 10.06
N VAL A 14 -14.95 -10.87 9.11
CA VAL A 14 -15.69 -9.62 8.85
C VAL A 14 -16.49 -9.12 10.07
N ASP A 15 -16.88 -10.03 10.95
CA ASP A 15 -17.64 -9.80 12.17
C ASP A 15 -16.77 -9.56 13.41
N GLN A 16 -15.45 -9.69 13.29
CA GLN A 16 -14.53 -9.56 14.41
C GLN A 16 -13.46 -8.52 14.09
N HIS A 17 -13.71 -7.27 14.49
CA HIS A 17 -12.65 -6.24 14.67
C HIS A 17 -11.65 -6.63 15.79
N CYS A 18 -11.49 -7.92 16.10
CA CYS A 18 -10.69 -8.44 17.20
C CYS A 18 -9.18 -8.34 16.92
N GLY A 19 -8.77 -8.28 15.64
CA GLY A 19 -7.37 -8.16 15.26
C GLY A 19 -6.52 -9.39 15.59
N GLU A 20 -7.15 -10.53 15.91
CA GLU A 20 -6.48 -11.74 16.41
C GLU A 20 -5.50 -12.34 15.40
N ILE A 21 -5.87 -12.39 14.11
CA ILE A 21 -4.98 -12.89 13.06
C ILE A 21 -3.78 -11.98 12.93
N GLY A 22 -4.00 -10.66 12.91
CA GLY A 22 -2.91 -9.69 12.87
C GLY A 22 -1.98 -9.79 14.08
N ALA A 23 -2.51 -9.99 15.28
CA ALA A 23 -1.73 -10.17 16.50
C ALA A 23 -0.92 -11.47 16.47
N ARG A 24 -1.53 -12.58 16.02
CA ARG A 24 -0.85 -13.88 15.88
C ARG A 24 0.27 -13.83 14.83
N CYS A 25 0.01 -13.21 13.68
CA CYS A 25 1.02 -12.98 12.65
C CYS A 25 2.17 -12.13 13.18
N LEU A 26 1.90 -11.05 13.92
CA LEU A 26 2.94 -10.21 14.50
C LEU A 26 3.83 -10.99 15.49
N GLN A 27 3.24 -11.85 16.33
CA GLN A 27 4.00 -12.73 17.23
C GLN A 27 4.95 -13.66 16.47
N LEU A 28 4.45 -14.31 15.41
CA LEU A 28 5.27 -15.20 14.57
C LEU A 28 6.39 -14.42 13.87
N MET A 29 6.07 -13.28 13.27
CA MET A 29 7.05 -12.44 12.59
C MET A 29 8.13 -11.96 13.56
N ARG A 30 7.76 -11.54 14.77
CA ARG A 30 8.72 -11.12 15.80
C ARG A 30 9.69 -12.24 16.20
N ALA A 31 9.23 -13.50 16.21
CA ALA A 31 10.07 -14.65 16.58
C ALA A 31 11.11 -15.02 15.50
N TYR A 32 10.79 -14.80 14.22
CA TYR A 32 11.59 -15.34 13.11
C TYR A 32 12.18 -14.29 12.17
N VAL A 33 11.73 -13.04 12.23
CA VAL A 33 12.11 -11.98 11.30
C VAL A 33 12.80 -10.84 12.04
N ALA A 34 13.96 -10.43 11.53
CA ALA A 34 14.72 -9.33 12.10
C ALA A 34 13.92 -8.00 12.05
N PRO A 35 13.97 -7.16 13.11
CA PRO A 35 13.29 -5.85 13.14
C PRO A 35 13.61 -4.91 11.96
N THR A 36 14.78 -5.10 11.33
CA THR A 36 15.26 -4.28 10.21
C THR A 36 14.73 -4.73 8.84
N HIS A 37 13.95 -5.82 8.79
CA HIS A 37 13.40 -6.39 7.57
C HIS A 37 12.30 -5.50 6.97
N ARG A 38 12.21 -5.46 5.64
CA ARG A 38 11.14 -4.75 4.94
C ARG A 38 9.90 -5.63 4.88
N ILE A 39 8.80 -5.15 5.43
CA ILE A 39 7.54 -5.88 5.51
C ILE A 39 6.44 -5.03 4.90
N LEU A 40 5.59 -5.64 4.09
CA LEU A 40 4.35 -5.02 3.62
C LEU A 40 3.16 -5.82 4.12
N LEU A 41 2.23 -5.14 4.77
CA LEU A 41 0.90 -5.65 5.03
C LEU A 41 0.04 -5.29 3.83
N HIS A 42 -0.10 -6.22 2.90
CA HIS A 42 -0.82 -6.03 1.65
C HIS A 42 -2.33 -5.86 1.90
N CYS A 43 -2.98 -4.97 1.13
CA CYS A 43 -4.39 -4.62 1.23
C CYS A 43 -4.85 -4.41 2.70
N PHE A 44 -4.17 -3.51 3.41
CA PHE A 44 -4.39 -3.30 4.83
C PHE A 44 -5.79 -2.76 5.14
N THR A 45 -6.54 -3.51 5.94
CA THR A 45 -7.91 -3.22 6.40
C THR A 45 -8.05 -3.28 7.91
N GLY A 46 -6.92 -3.22 8.61
CA GLY A 46 -6.80 -3.49 10.04
C GLY A 46 -7.12 -2.30 10.97
N THR A 47 -6.73 -2.43 12.23
CA THR A 47 -7.02 -1.46 13.31
C THR A 47 -5.87 -0.50 13.61
N VAL A 48 -6.13 0.53 14.42
CA VAL A 48 -5.13 1.50 14.89
C VAL A 48 -4.03 0.79 15.69
N GLU A 49 -4.43 -0.15 16.54
CA GLU A 49 -3.55 -0.95 17.40
C GLU A 49 -2.59 -1.76 16.54
N GLN A 50 -3.09 -2.42 15.49
CA GLN A 50 -2.24 -3.13 14.54
C GLN A 50 -1.21 -2.18 13.90
N VAL A 51 -1.60 -0.99 13.44
CA VAL A 51 -0.64 -0.01 12.89
C VAL A 51 0.47 0.31 13.89
N VAL A 52 0.11 0.57 15.15
CA VAL A 52 1.08 0.91 16.21
C VAL A 52 2.01 -0.26 16.51
N SER A 53 1.46 -1.46 16.78
CA SER A 53 2.25 -2.62 17.17
C SER A 53 3.19 -3.11 16.08
N TRP A 54 2.78 -3.04 14.81
CA TRP A 54 3.65 -3.40 13.69
C TRP A 54 4.82 -2.42 13.54
N LEU A 55 4.59 -1.12 13.69
CA LEU A 55 5.64 -0.10 13.58
C LEU A 55 6.60 -0.09 14.78
N GLU A 56 6.13 -0.48 15.96
CA GLU A 56 6.96 -0.62 17.15
C GLU A 56 8.03 -1.70 16.98
N ILE A 57 7.68 -2.82 16.34
CA ILE A 57 8.60 -3.95 16.13
C ILE A 57 9.38 -3.80 14.82
N PHE A 58 8.73 -3.32 13.76
CA PHE A 58 9.30 -3.27 12.41
C PHE A 58 9.27 -1.84 11.87
N ALA A 59 10.37 -1.12 12.05
CA ALA A 59 10.52 0.25 11.55
C ALA A 59 10.41 0.37 10.02
N LYS A 60 10.55 -0.74 9.28
CA LYS A 60 10.35 -0.82 7.82
C LYS A 60 9.10 -1.62 7.45
N CYS A 61 8.04 -1.51 8.27
CA CYS A 61 6.72 -2.01 7.96
C CYS A 61 5.93 -0.98 7.13
N TYR A 62 5.27 -1.46 6.08
CA TYR A 62 4.47 -0.67 5.16
C TYR A 62 3.06 -1.25 5.08
N PHE A 63 2.09 -0.42 4.70
CA PHE A 63 0.67 -0.74 4.67
C PHE A 63 0.12 -0.49 3.25
N GLY A 64 -0.39 -1.54 2.63
CA GLY A 64 -0.96 -1.53 1.29
C GLY A 64 -2.32 -0.84 1.27
N ALA A 65 -2.49 0.11 0.35
CA ALA A 65 -3.71 0.89 0.18
C ALA A 65 -4.27 0.66 -1.23
N THR A 66 -5.49 0.13 -1.30
CA THR A 66 -6.20 -0.17 -2.55
C THR A 66 -7.42 0.74 -2.74
N GLY A 67 -8.17 0.54 -3.83
CA GLY A 67 -9.48 1.17 -4.03
C GLY A 67 -10.52 0.83 -2.94
N LEU A 68 -10.25 -0.17 -2.09
CA LEU A 68 -11.12 -0.58 -0.97
C LEU A 68 -11.28 0.53 0.09
N VAL A 69 -10.38 1.51 0.13
CA VAL A 69 -10.48 2.67 1.05
C VAL A 69 -11.81 3.43 0.97
N ARG A 70 -12.53 3.30 -0.14
CA ARG A 70 -13.89 3.86 -0.30
C ARG A 70 -14.87 3.22 0.68
N GLU A 71 -14.77 1.91 0.87
CA GLU A 71 -15.69 1.09 1.67
C GLU A 71 -15.32 1.04 3.15
N PHE A 72 -14.17 1.62 3.54
CA PHE A 72 -13.73 1.63 4.94
C PHE A 72 -14.80 2.18 5.90
N ASP A 73 -14.98 1.50 7.02
CA ASP A 73 -15.78 1.95 8.16
C ASP A 73 -15.05 3.04 8.98
N SER A 74 -15.60 3.46 10.12
CA SER A 74 -14.96 4.47 10.98
C SER A 74 -13.63 4.00 11.60
N PHE A 75 -13.52 2.72 11.96
CA PHE A 75 -12.34 2.14 12.59
C PHE A 75 -11.19 2.02 11.60
N GLN A 76 -11.47 1.50 10.40
CA GLN A 76 -10.51 1.38 9.31
C GLN A 76 -10.03 2.74 8.83
N LYS A 77 -10.92 3.75 8.78
CA LYS A 77 -10.51 5.14 8.52
C LYS A 77 -9.54 5.66 9.58
N ALA A 78 -9.80 5.42 10.86
CA ALA A 78 -8.93 5.83 11.95
C ALA A 78 -7.56 5.15 11.87
N ALA A 79 -7.54 3.84 11.62
CA ALA A 79 -6.32 3.06 11.41
C ALA A 79 -5.51 3.60 10.22
N PHE A 80 -6.18 3.83 9.09
CA PHE A 80 -5.52 4.34 7.89
C PHE A 80 -4.89 5.72 8.11
N ARG A 81 -5.57 6.61 8.86
CA ARG A 81 -5.05 7.92 9.25
C ARG A 81 -3.86 7.82 10.20
N ARG A 82 -3.81 6.80 11.06
CA ARG A 82 -2.72 6.58 12.01
C ARG A 82 -1.39 6.27 11.33
N ILE A 83 -1.43 5.68 10.13
CA ILE A 83 -0.24 5.30 9.36
C ILE A 83 0.61 6.56 9.07
N PRO A 84 1.88 6.60 9.48
CA PRO A 84 2.78 7.72 9.21
C PRO A 84 3.01 7.95 7.71
N LYS A 85 3.35 9.19 7.34
CA LYS A 85 3.76 9.50 5.97
C LYS A 85 4.95 8.62 5.58
N GLY A 86 4.93 8.10 4.34
CA GLY A 86 5.97 7.19 3.84
C GLY A 86 5.83 5.72 4.24
N HIS A 87 4.85 5.36 5.06
CA HIS A 87 4.54 3.96 5.40
C HIS A 87 3.34 3.39 4.63
N SER A 88 2.65 4.19 3.81
CA SER A 88 1.60 3.69 2.91
C SER A 88 2.15 3.43 1.51
N LEU A 89 1.83 2.26 0.96
CA LEU A 89 2.09 1.92 -0.44
C LEU A 89 0.77 1.78 -1.18
N LEU A 90 0.72 2.19 -2.44
CA LEU A 90 -0.48 2.06 -3.27
C LEU A 90 -0.46 0.72 -4.00
N GLU A 91 -1.63 0.11 -4.10
CA GLU A 91 -1.86 -1.19 -4.72
C GLU A 91 -3.16 -1.11 -5.53
N THR A 92 -3.21 -1.67 -6.74
CA THR A 92 -4.50 -1.82 -7.43
C THR A 92 -5.26 -3.03 -6.93
N ASP A 93 -4.52 -4.11 -6.63
CA ASP A 93 -5.05 -5.45 -6.39
C ASP A 93 -6.01 -5.92 -7.49
N ALA A 94 -5.71 -5.53 -8.73
CA ALA A 94 -6.48 -5.94 -9.89
C ALA A 94 -6.55 -7.48 -9.97
N PRO A 95 -7.73 -8.06 -10.27
CA PRO A 95 -8.92 -7.40 -10.83
C PRO A 95 -9.92 -6.83 -9.80
N TYR A 96 -9.61 -6.87 -8.50
CA TYR A 96 -10.48 -6.44 -7.41
C TYR A 96 -10.44 -4.93 -7.17
N PHE A 97 -11.28 -4.40 -6.28
CA PHE A 97 -11.30 -2.99 -5.84
C PHE A 97 -11.31 -1.94 -6.97
N ARG A 98 -12.04 -2.25 -8.03
CA ARG A 98 -12.25 -1.42 -9.22
C ARG A 98 -12.57 0.04 -8.87
N PRO A 99 -11.75 1.01 -9.31
CA PRO A 99 -12.07 2.44 -9.20
C PRO A 99 -13.42 2.77 -9.84
N LEU A 100 -14.12 3.79 -9.35
CA LEU A 100 -15.52 4.05 -9.75
C LEU A 100 -15.73 4.20 -11.27
N GLN A 101 -14.77 4.81 -11.99
CA GLN A 101 -14.93 5.26 -13.38
C GLN A 101 -14.44 4.27 -14.45
N VAL A 102 -14.08 3.05 -14.07
CA VAL A 102 -13.49 2.06 -15.00
C VAL A 102 -14.28 0.75 -14.99
N ILE A 103 -14.36 0.02 -16.10
CA ILE A 103 -15.19 -1.21 -16.20
C ILE A 103 -14.55 -2.39 -15.48
N ALA A 104 -13.23 -2.49 -15.51
CA ALA A 104 -12.45 -3.53 -14.83
C ALA A 104 -11.24 -2.89 -14.15
N ASN A 105 -10.79 -3.45 -13.03
CA ASN A 105 -9.53 -2.99 -12.47
C ASN A 105 -8.36 -3.65 -13.19
N ILE A 106 -7.35 -2.85 -13.51
CA ILE A 106 -6.07 -3.30 -14.07
C ILE A 106 -4.94 -2.52 -13.39
N PRO A 107 -3.69 -3.03 -13.42
CA PRO A 107 -2.55 -2.34 -12.82
C PRO A 107 -2.36 -0.89 -13.27
N ALA A 108 -2.80 -0.55 -14.48
CA ALA A 108 -2.67 0.79 -15.04
C ALA A 108 -3.50 1.85 -14.28
N PHE A 109 -4.52 1.45 -13.50
CA PHE A 109 -5.38 2.36 -12.74
C PHE A 109 -4.86 2.72 -11.34
N ILE A 110 -3.55 2.61 -11.12
CA ILE A 110 -2.93 3.01 -9.85
C ILE A 110 -3.10 4.52 -9.56
N GLY A 111 -3.21 5.35 -10.60
CA GLY A 111 -3.46 6.79 -10.45
C GLY A 111 -4.84 7.07 -9.86
N GLU A 112 -5.86 6.33 -10.30
CA GLU A 112 -7.23 6.40 -9.81
C GLU A 112 -7.29 5.95 -8.34
N VAL A 113 -6.61 4.86 -8.00
CA VAL A 113 -6.47 4.42 -6.60
C VAL A 113 -5.80 5.51 -5.76
N SER A 114 -4.71 6.12 -6.27
CA SER A 114 -4.04 7.22 -5.57
C SER A 114 -5.00 8.38 -5.27
N LEU A 115 -5.88 8.74 -6.20
CA LEU A 115 -6.86 9.81 -6.00
C LEU A 115 -7.91 9.43 -4.93
N GLU A 116 -8.40 8.19 -4.94
CA GLU A 116 -9.35 7.71 -3.93
C GLU A 116 -8.72 7.70 -2.52
N VAL A 117 -7.47 7.22 -2.44
CA VAL A 117 -6.68 7.16 -1.21
C VAL A 117 -6.34 8.57 -0.70
N SER A 118 -5.96 9.52 -1.57
CA SER A 118 -5.72 10.92 -1.21
C SER A 118 -6.98 11.57 -0.64
N ARG A 119 -8.13 11.47 -1.32
CA ARG A 119 -9.39 12.06 -0.82
C ARG A 119 -9.77 11.55 0.57
N LYS A 120 -9.54 10.26 0.83
CA LYS A 120 -9.83 9.67 2.13
C LYS A 120 -8.92 10.21 3.24
N ARG A 121 -7.69 10.64 2.90
CA ARG A 121 -6.75 11.33 3.81
C ARG A 121 -6.97 12.84 3.90
N GLU A 122 -7.36 13.50 2.81
CA GLU A 122 -7.46 14.96 2.67
C GLU A 122 -8.70 15.58 3.31
N ASN A 123 -9.79 14.81 3.49
CA ASN A 123 -10.98 15.25 4.24
C ASN A 123 -10.70 15.56 5.74
N ASP A 124 -9.44 15.83 6.10
CA ASP A 124 -8.91 16.05 7.45
C ASP A 124 -7.81 17.16 7.47
N GLY A 125 -7.63 17.92 6.38
CA GLY A 125 -6.75 19.10 6.35
C GLY A 125 -5.23 18.84 6.30
N ARG A 126 -4.78 17.59 6.06
CA ARG A 126 -3.35 17.24 5.86
C ARG A 126 -3.05 16.88 4.41
N SER A 127 -1.96 17.45 3.87
CA SER A 127 -1.47 17.15 2.51
C SER A 127 -1.07 15.67 2.38
N PRO A 128 -1.45 14.97 1.28
CA PRO A 128 -1.11 13.58 1.06
C PRO A 128 0.41 13.43 0.87
N GLY A 129 1.04 12.62 1.72
CA GLY A 129 2.45 12.25 1.59
C GLY A 129 2.57 10.78 1.21
N PHE A 130 2.27 10.44 -0.04
CA PHE A 130 2.45 9.08 -0.56
C PHE A 130 3.80 8.96 -1.25
N HIS A 131 4.50 7.86 -0.99
CA HIS A 131 5.71 7.53 -1.72
C HIS A 131 5.31 6.71 -2.94
N LEU A 132 5.03 7.41 -4.04
CA LEU A 132 4.89 6.80 -5.35
C LEU A 132 6.27 6.34 -5.82
N THR A 133 6.38 5.07 -6.14
CA THR A 133 7.44 4.60 -7.03
C THR A 133 6.80 3.96 -8.23
N GLN A 134 7.62 3.73 -9.23
CA GLN A 134 7.23 3.76 -10.62
C GLN A 134 7.24 2.37 -11.24
N CYS A 135 6.30 2.12 -12.15
CA CYS A 135 6.45 1.19 -13.28
C CYS A 135 5.53 1.68 -14.38
N THR A 136 6.01 1.69 -15.62
CA THR A 136 5.11 1.83 -16.76
C THR A 136 4.40 0.50 -16.97
N CYS A 137 3.08 0.56 -17.11
CA CYS A 137 2.35 -0.35 -17.95
C CYS A 137 1.80 0.55 -19.07
N PRO A 138 1.89 0.20 -20.36
CA PRO A 138 1.18 0.95 -21.38
C PRO A 138 -0.30 0.95 -20.98
N LEU A 139 -0.81 2.14 -20.65
CA LEU A 139 -2.24 2.35 -20.44
C LEU A 139 -2.93 1.89 -21.73
N PRO A 140 -3.95 1.01 -21.68
CA PRO A 140 -4.84 0.89 -22.82
C PRO A 140 -5.42 2.27 -23.09
N ASP A 141 -5.48 2.67 -24.36
CA ASP A 141 -6.02 3.97 -24.73
C ASP A 141 -7.39 4.20 -24.08
N VAL A 142 -7.62 5.45 -23.67
CA VAL A 142 -8.92 6.12 -23.48
C VAL A 142 -9.49 6.20 -22.05
N ILE A 143 -9.37 7.40 -21.45
CA ILE A 143 -10.53 8.12 -20.88
C ILE A 143 -10.72 9.37 -21.75
N PRO A 144 -11.82 9.54 -22.50
CA PRO A 144 -12.01 10.74 -23.31
C PRO A 144 -12.19 11.96 -22.40
N GLY A 145 -11.43 13.03 -22.64
CA GLY A 145 -11.67 14.34 -22.00
C GLY A 145 -10.89 14.65 -20.71
N ARG A 146 -9.91 13.82 -20.29
CA ARG A 146 -8.99 14.18 -19.19
C ARG A 146 -7.63 14.62 -19.74
N PRO A 147 -7.09 15.78 -19.33
CA PRO A 147 -5.73 16.18 -19.72
C PRO A 147 -4.72 15.17 -19.18
N SER A 148 -3.81 14.72 -20.06
CA SER A 148 -2.69 13.85 -19.70
C SER A 148 -1.75 14.59 -18.75
N GLN A 149 -1.67 14.16 -17.50
CA GLN A 149 -0.60 14.60 -16.61
C GLN A 149 0.57 13.63 -16.77
N THR A 150 1.55 14.04 -17.56
CA THR A 150 2.82 13.32 -17.74
C THR A 150 3.74 13.58 -16.56
N TRP A 151 4.23 12.50 -15.94
CA TRP A 151 5.24 12.54 -14.89
C TRP A 151 6.46 11.72 -15.34
N GLU A 152 7.68 12.26 -15.19
CA GLU A 152 8.94 11.59 -15.59
C GLU A 152 9.44 10.57 -14.57
N LEU A 153 10.07 9.50 -15.06
CA LEU A 153 10.06 8.20 -14.37
C LEU A 153 11.31 7.31 -14.74
N ASN A 154 12.15 6.86 -13.77
CA ASN A 154 13.13 5.72 -13.79
C ASN A 154 12.77 4.38 -13.05
N PHE A 155 12.99 3.20 -13.68
CA PHE A 155 12.55 1.84 -13.27
C PHE A 155 13.43 1.06 -12.28
N LEU A 156 12.84 0.11 -11.55
CA LEU A 156 13.51 -1.11 -11.02
C LEU A 156 12.49 -2.26 -10.76
N THR A 157 12.16 -3.05 -11.79
CA THR A 157 11.58 -4.41 -11.60
C THR A 157 12.43 -5.44 -12.33
N ARG A 158 12.91 -6.46 -11.61
CA ARG A 158 13.38 -7.71 -12.21
C ARG A 158 12.32 -8.77 -11.98
N ARG A 159 11.63 -9.14 -13.07
CA ARG A 159 10.74 -10.31 -13.28
C ARG A 159 10.33 -11.10 -12.02
N CYS A 160 9.08 -10.90 -11.57
CA CYS A 160 8.32 -11.94 -10.87
C CYS A 160 7.10 -12.28 -11.73
N THR A 161 7.17 -13.44 -12.38
CA THR A 161 6.00 -14.18 -12.86
C THR A 161 5.27 -14.73 -11.63
N TYR A 162 3.93 -14.71 -11.65
CA TYR A 162 2.97 -15.12 -10.62
C TYR A 162 2.51 -14.01 -9.65
N PHE A 163 1.21 -13.67 -9.78
CA PHE A 163 0.41 -12.67 -9.03
C PHE A 163 0.97 -11.24 -9.03
N VAL A 164 0.43 -10.41 -9.94
CA VAL A 164 0.81 -9.00 -10.09
C VAL A 164 0.15 -8.16 -8.99
N HIS A 165 0.58 -8.34 -7.74
CA HIS A 165 0.48 -7.26 -6.75
C HIS A 165 1.55 -6.24 -7.12
N VAL A 166 1.17 -5.20 -7.89
CA VAL A 166 2.11 -4.11 -8.17
C VAL A 166 2.26 -3.29 -6.89
N ILE A 167 3.36 -3.53 -6.20
CA ILE A 167 3.73 -2.84 -4.98
C ILE A 167 4.96 -1.99 -5.31
N TYR A 168 4.85 -0.70 -5.04
CA TYR A 168 5.88 0.28 -5.37
C TYR A 168 6.71 0.63 -4.13
N PHE A 169 8.04 0.46 -4.19
CA PHE A 169 8.97 0.89 -3.12
C PHE A 169 10.02 1.89 -3.63
N LYS A 170 10.20 3.03 -2.93
CA LYS A 170 11.40 3.87 -3.05
C LYS A 170 12.33 3.58 -1.87
N SER A 171 13.56 3.18 -2.16
CA SER A 171 14.66 3.26 -1.20
C SER A 171 15.27 4.66 -1.34
N LEU A 172 15.23 5.49 -0.31
CA LEU A 172 16.18 6.60 -0.19
C LEU A 172 17.55 5.97 0.02
N VAL A 173 18.39 5.97 -1.03
CA VAL A 173 19.83 5.96 -0.81
C VAL A 173 20.17 7.42 -0.60
N GLU A 174 20.16 7.87 0.65
CA GLU A 174 20.92 9.07 0.99
C GLU A 174 22.39 8.70 0.74
N GLY A 175 22.96 9.33 -0.28
CA GLY A 175 24.37 9.23 -0.59
C GLY A 175 25.16 9.76 0.60
N ALA A 176 25.61 8.85 1.45
CA ALA A 176 26.84 9.08 2.18
C ALA A 176 27.99 9.05 1.15
N ARG A 177 28.59 10.22 0.91
CA ARG A 177 30.04 10.44 0.72
C ARG A 177 30.35 11.83 0.16
N PRO A 178 31.54 12.38 0.42
CA PRO A 178 32.33 12.41 1.66
C PRO A 178 32.19 13.75 2.41
#